data_AF-A0A2I0VQZ6-F1
#
_entry.id   AF-A0A2I0VQZ6-F1
#
_cell.length_a   1.000
_cell.length_b   1.000
_cell.length_c   1.000
_cell.angle_alpha   90.00
_cell.angle_beta   90.00
_cell.angle_gamma   90.00
#
_symmetry.space_group_name_H-M   'P 1'
#
loop_
_entity.id
_entity.type
_entity.pdbx_description
1 polymer ?
#
loop_
_entity_poly.entity_id
_entity_poly.type
_entity_poly.pdbx_seq_one_letter_code
_entity_poly.pdbx_strand_id
1 'polypeptide(L)'
;MGRGVCRGVVLKIQGIHVKEYFLPLELGSTDVILGMKWLQTLGETKINWGTLRMELVVGCRERIIQGDSGLTKAGVSLKSLIRTIREEGGGYLVELHRLEGVRLEEEGNVPSAVQLLIYQFSEVFHPPQGLPPQRELEHAITLKEGETPINIRPYRYPQIQKDEIEKLIRKMLEAKIIRPSNGPFF
;
A
#
# COMPACT_ATOMS: atom_id res chain seq x y z
N MET A 1 -12.91 16.79 2.44
CA MET A 1 -13.50 17.82 3.31
C MET A 1 -13.85 17.18 4.65
N GLY A 2 -13.05 17.44 5.70
CA GLY A 2 -13.19 16.75 6.99
C GLY A 2 -14.42 17.22 7.77
N ARG A 3 -15.43 16.35 7.91
CA ARG A 3 -16.65 16.65 8.66
C ARG A 3 -16.49 16.20 10.11
N GLY A 4 -16.40 17.17 11.01
CA GLY A 4 -16.80 17.04 12.41
C GLY A 4 -15.70 16.61 13.38
N VAL A 5 -15.72 17.21 14.58
CA VAL A 5 -15.02 16.71 15.77
C VAL A 5 -16.07 16.01 16.62
N CYS A 6 -15.85 14.75 16.99
CA CYS A 6 -16.68 14.04 17.94
C CYS A 6 -16.36 14.53 19.34
N ARG A 7 -17.23 15.37 19.91
CA ARG A 7 -17.00 16.02 21.21
C ARG A 7 -17.56 15.20 22.36
N GLY A 8 -16.82 15.16 23.47
CA GLY A 8 -17.26 14.61 24.75
C GLY A 8 -17.46 13.10 24.76
N VAL A 9 -16.80 12.37 23.85
CA VAL A 9 -16.91 10.91 23.79
C VAL A 9 -16.28 10.31 25.04
N VAL A 10 -17.01 9.44 25.73
CA VAL A 10 -16.53 8.72 26.90
C VAL A 10 -16.24 7.28 26.52
N LEU A 11 -14.97 6.90 26.58
CA LEU A 11 -14.51 5.54 26.33
C LEU A 11 -14.27 4.83 27.67
N LYS A 12 -14.68 3.57 27.76
CA LYS A 12 -14.40 2.71 28.90
C LYS A 12 -13.37 1.67 28.52
N ILE A 13 -12.17 1.76 29.10
CA ILE A 13 -11.05 0.87 28.80
C ILE A 13 -10.62 0.21 30.11
N GLN A 14 -10.84 -1.10 30.23
CA GLN A 14 -10.45 -1.89 31.43
C GLN A 14 -10.87 -1.24 32.75
N GLY A 15 -12.07 -0.62 32.78
CA GLY A 15 -12.63 0.06 33.95
C GLY A 15 -12.22 1.53 34.12
N ILE A 16 -11.37 2.08 33.25
CA ILE A 16 -11.01 3.50 33.19
C ILE A 16 -11.95 4.23 32.24
N HIS A 17 -12.40 5.42 32.62
CA HIS A 17 -13.21 6.28 31.75
C HIS A 17 -12.33 7.39 31.18
N VAL A 18 -12.28 7.49 29.86
CA VAL A 18 -11.53 8.51 29.13
C VAL A 18 -12.53 9.40 28.41
N LYS A 19 -12.53 10.70 28.72
CA LYS A 19 -13.38 11.69 28.04
C LYS A 19 -12.52 12.59 27.16
N GLU A 20 -12.64 12.45 25.84
CA GLU A 20 -11.85 13.22 24.89
C GLU A 20 -12.62 13.62 23.64
N TYR A 21 -11.98 14.46 22.82
CA TYR A 21 -12.46 14.85 21.50
C TYR A 21 -11.73 14.05 20.43
N PHE A 22 -12.49 13.41 19.55
CA PHE A 22 -11.96 12.54 18.51
C PHE A 22 -12.18 13.12 17.12
N LEU A 23 -11.26 12.83 16.22
CA LEU A 23 -11.41 13.10 14.80
C LEU A 23 -11.90 11.80 14.13
N PRO A 24 -13.00 11.85 13.36
CA PRO A 24 -13.47 10.69 12.61
C PRO A 24 -12.51 10.45 11.44
N LEU A 25 -11.74 9.37 11.55
CA LEU A 25 -10.76 8.93 10.57
C LEU A 25 -11.02 7.46 10.23
N GLU A 26 -10.80 7.06 8.98
CA GLU A 26 -10.82 5.65 8.59
C GLU A 26 -9.52 4.98 9.07
N LEU A 27 -9.62 4.25 10.19
CA LEU A 27 -8.47 3.64 10.88
C LEU A 27 -8.25 2.15 10.54
N GLY A 28 -8.99 1.62 9.56
CA GLY A 28 -8.89 0.21 9.17
C GLY A 28 -9.41 -0.72 10.26
N SER A 29 -8.50 -1.48 10.89
CA SER A 29 -8.83 -2.49 11.93
C SER A 29 -8.81 -1.94 13.36
N THR A 30 -8.66 -0.62 13.53
CA THR A 30 -8.59 0.03 14.84
C THR A 30 -9.81 0.91 15.04
N ASP A 31 -10.50 0.77 16.17
CA ASP A 31 -11.70 1.57 16.43
C ASP A 31 -11.37 3.00 16.84
N VAL A 32 -10.39 3.16 17.74
CA VAL A 32 -10.02 4.46 18.32
C VAL A 32 -8.53 4.53 18.63
N ILE A 33 -7.92 5.69 18.37
CA ILE A 33 -6.56 6.02 18.82
C ILE A 33 -6.65 7.08 19.91
N LEU A 34 -6.14 6.74 21.10
CA LEU A 34 -5.88 7.71 22.15
C LEU A 34 -4.53 8.37 21.91
N GLY A 35 -4.57 9.62 21.45
CA GLY A 35 -3.36 10.36 21.11
C GLY A 35 -2.62 10.96 22.30
N MET A 36 -1.53 11.67 21.98
CA MET A 36 -0.65 12.32 22.95
C MET A 36 -1.38 13.27 23.91
N LYS A 37 -2.43 13.94 23.45
CA LYS A 37 -3.22 14.85 24.28
C LYS A 37 -3.81 14.15 25.50
N TRP A 38 -4.32 12.94 25.33
CA TRP A 38 -4.81 12.14 26.45
C TRP A 38 -3.66 11.70 27.36
N LEU A 39 -2.56 11.21 26.77
CA LEU A 39 -1.39 10.76 27.54
C LEU A 39 -0.82 11.86 28.43
N GLN A 40 -0.80 13.11 27.96
CA GLN A 40 -0.39 14.28 28.75
C GLN A 40 -1.23 14.50 30.02
N THR A 41 -2.50 14.08 30.02
CA THR A 41 -3.36 14.20 31.21
C THR A 41 -3.01 13.23 32.33
N LEU A 42 -2.24 12.17 32.03
CA LEU A 42 -1.92 11.12 32.98
C LEU A 42 -0.67 11.42 33.82
N GLY A 43 0.13 12.42 33.42
CA GLY A 43 1.41 12.74 34.06
C GLY A 43 2.45 11.64 33.84
N GLU A 44 3.22 11.33 34.87
CA GLU A 44 4.22 10.26 34.82
C GLU A 44 3.56 8.88 34.76
N THR A 45 3.95 8.09 33.77
CA THR A 45 3.42 6.74 33.56
C THR A 45 4.57 5.77 33.30
N LYS A 46 4.38 4.51 33.69
CA LYS A 46 5.37 3.45 33.47
C LYS A 46 4.83 2.47 32.44
N ILE A 47 5.54 2.32 31.32
CA ILE A 47 5.11 1.44 30.23
C ILE A 47 6.15 0.35 30.01
N ASN A 48 5.70 -0.89 30.02
CA ASN A 48 6.45 -2.04 29.53
C ASN A 48 5.91 -2.43 28.15
N TRP A 49 6.66 -2.10 27.10
CA TRP A 49 6.29 -2.40 25.72
C TRP A 49 6.35 -3.90 25.38
N GLY A 50 7.18 -4.68 26.08
CA GLY A 50 7.29 -6.12 25.84
C GLY A 50 6.07 -6.90 26.34
N THR A 51 5.49 -6.49 27.46
CA THR A 51 4.26 -7.08 28.01
C THR A 51 3.00 -6.26 27.70
N LEU A 52 3.14 -5.17 26.94
CA LEU A 52 2.08 -4.19 26.66
C LEU A 52 1.36 -3.69 27.92
N ARG A 53 2.09 -3.49 29.01
CA ARG A 53 1.53 -3.10 30.30
C ARG A 53 1.82 -1.63 30.59
N MET A 54 0.78 -0.84 30.84
CA MET A 54 0.90 0.57 31.22
C MET A 54 0.33 0.79 32.62
N GLU A 55 1.16 1.32 33.51
CA GLU A 55 0.81 1.68 34.88
C GLU A 55 0.65 3.20 34.96
N LEU A 56 -0.50 3.64 35.47
CA LEU A 56 -0.90 5.04 35.52
C LEU A 56 -1.73 5.32 36.77
N VAL A 57 -1.83 6.59 37.16
CA VAL A 57 -2.64 7.03 38.31
C VAL A 57 -3.86 7.80 37.80
N VAL A 58 -5.07 7.36 38.17
CA VAL A 58 -6.32 8.09 37.91
C VAL A 58 -6.97 8.47 39.23
N GLY A 59 -7.11 9.77 39.50
CA GLY A 59 -7.86 10.29 40.65
C GLY A 59 -7.39 9.77 42.02
N CYS A 60 -6.09 9.50 42.18
CA CYS A 60 -5.43 8.92 43.38
C CYS A 60 -5.42 7.38 43.48
N ARG A 61 -5.79 6.65 42.44
CA ARG A 61 -5.64 5.18 42.40
C ARG A 61 -4.71 4.76 41.29
N GLU A 62 -3.80 3.86 41.61
CA GLU A 62 -3.03 3.12 40.61
C GLU A 62 -3.97 2.22 39.80
N ARG A 63 -3.74 2.24 38.50
CA ARG A 63 -4.47 1.48 37.50
C ARG A 63 -3.48 0.95 36.48
N ILE A 64 -3.82 -0.22 35.95
CA ILE A 64 -3.03 -0.89 34.93
C ILE A 64 -3.92 -1.07 33.70
N ILE A 65 -3.40 -0.65 32.55
CA ILE A 65 -3.95 -1.02 31.25
C ILE A 65 -3.07 -2.14 30.71
N GLN A 66 -3.67 -3.29 30.44
CA GLN A 66 -2.99 -4.47 29.92
C GLN A 66 -3.34 -4.68 28.45
N GLY A 67 -2.36 -4.63 27.55
CA GLY A 67 -2.56 -4.99 26.16
C GLY A 67 -2.94 -6.46 26.01
N ASP A 68 -3.80 -6.74 25.04
CA ASP A 68 -4.20 -8.10 24.69
C ASP A 68 -3.15 -8.70 23.74
N SER A 69 -2.39 -9.68 24.24
CA SER A 69 -1.37 -10.38 23.46
C SER A 69 -1.95 -11.21 22.30
N GLY A 70 -3.24 -11.57 22.35
CA GLY A 70 -3.93 -12.23 21.25
C GLY A 70 -4.17 -11.31 20.04
N LEU A 71 -4.12 -10.00 20.24
CA LEU A 71 -4.24 -9.00 19.17
C LEU A 71 -2.88 -8.61 18.56
N THR A 72 -1.77 -8.99 19.18
CA THR A 72 -0.43 -8.79 18.61
C THR A 72 -0.14 -9.82 17.53
N LYS A 73 0.01 -9.35 16.29
CA LYS A 73 0.49 -10.17 15.17
C LYS A 73 2.02 -10.15 15.18
N ALA A 74 2.65 -11.23 15.64
CA ALA A 74 4.08 -11.43 15.47
C ALA A 74 4.35 -12.22 14.19
N GLY A 75 5.25 -11.73 13.34
CA GLY A 75 5.75 -12.51 12.21
C GLY A 75 6.54 -13.71 12.74
N VAL A 76 6.17 -14.92 12.32
CA VAL A 76 6.87 -16.17 12.67
C VAL A 76 7.38 -16.85 11.41
N SER A 77 8.49 -17.57 11.54
CA SER A 77 8.96 -18.43 10.44
C SER A 77 8.00 -19.61 10.24
N LEU A 78 7.92 -20.12 9.00
CA LEU A 78 7.15 -21.34 8.71
C LEU A 78 7.62 -22.53 9.55
N LYS A 79 8.93 -22.63 9.81
CA LYS A 79 9.52 -23.70 10.62
C LYS A 79 9.05 -23.65 12.08
N SER A 80 9.03 -22.46 12.68
CA SER A 80 8.51 -22.28 14.04
C SER A 80 7.01 -22.53 14.11
N LEU A 81 6.24 -22.08 13.11
CA LEU A 81 4.80 -22.31 13.04
C LEU A 81 4.47 -23.81 12.99
N ILE A 82 5.12 -24.57 12.12
CA ILE A 82 4.92 -26.02 12.00
C ILE A 82 5.27 -26.75 13.30
N ARG A 83 6.34 -26.32 14.00
CA ARG A 83 6.73 -26.91 15.28
C ARG A 83 5.64 -26.69 16.34
N THR A 84 5.15 -25.47 16.47
CA THR A 84 4.09 -25.13 17.45
C THR A 84 2.80 -25.90 17.16
N ILE A 85 2.38 -26.03 15.90
CA ILE A 85 1.19 -26.82 15.53
C ILE A 85 1.34 -28.31 15.92
N ARG A 86 2.56 -28.86 15.80
CA ARG A 86 2.84 -30.25 16.24
C ARG A 86 2.79 -30.42 17.75
N GLU A 87 3.24 -29.41 18.49
CA GLU A 87 3.25 -29.41 19.97
C GLU A 87 1.86 -29.18 20.56
N GLU A 88 1.05 -28.30 19.96
CA GLU A 88 -0.29 -27.92 20.45
C GLU A 88 -1.44 -28.76 19.85
N GLY A 89 -1.13 -29.72 18.98
CA GLY A 89 -2.09 -30.71 18.47
C GLY A 89 -2.95 -30.24 17.29
N GLY A 90 -2.77 -29.02 16.79
CA GLY A 90 -3.47 -28.50 15.62
C GLY A 90 -3.34 -26.99 15.46
N GLY A 91 -3.82 -26.46 14.33
CA GLY A 91 -3.86 -25.02 14.05
C GLY A 91 -4.63 -24.69 12.77
N TYR A 92 -5.06 -23.44 12.64
CA TYR A 92 -5.75 -22.94 11.46
C TYR A 92 -4.79 -22.09 10.61
N LEU A 93 -4.69 -22.40 9.32
CA LEU A 93 -4.07 -21.52 8.33
C LEU A 93 -5.17 -20.67 7.70
N VAL A 94 -5.17 -19.37 7.99
CA VAL A 94 -6.09 -18.41 7.36
C VAL A 94 -5.31 -17.61 6.34
N GLU A 95 -5.53 -17.91 5.07
CA GLU A 95 -5.01 -17.10 3.98
C GLU A 95 -5.97 -15.93 3.74
N LEU A 96 -5.59 -14.75 4.21
CA LEU A 96 -6.32 -13.52 3.86
C LEU A 96 -5.88 -13.10 2.46
N HIS A 97 -6.61 -13.56 1.47
CA HIS A 97 -6.64 -12.85 0.21
C HIS A 97 -7.29 -11.50 0.48
N ARG A 98 -6.62 -10.40 0.12
CA ARG A 98 -7.38 -9.22 -0.23
C ARG A 98 -8.25 -9.71 -1.38
N LEU A 99 -9.53 -9.94 -1.12
CA LEU A 99 -10.51 -9.73 -2.15
C LEU A 99 -10.26 -8.27 -2.50
N GLU A 100 -9.47 -8.04 -3.54
CA GLU A 100 -9.93 -7.15 -4.57
C GLU A 100 -11.30 -7.72 -5.00
N GLY A 101 -12.30 -7.52 -4.14
CA GLY A 101 -13.34 -6.67 -4.58
C GLY A 101 -12.58 -5.54 -5.27
N VAL A 102 -12.53 -5.63 -6.59
CA VAL A 102 -13.54 -4.92 -7.35
C VAL A 102 -14.68 -4.58 -6.35
N ARG A 103 -14.45 -3.55 -5.52
CA ARG A 103 -15.36 -2.44 -5.55
C ARG A 103 -15.55 -2.33 -7.04
N LEU A 104 -16.65 -2.89 -7.53
CA LEU A 104 -17.34 -2.21 -8.58
C LEU A 104 -17.39 -0.84 -7.93
N GLU A 105 -16.43 0.02 -8.31
CA GLU A 105 -16.64 1.45 -8.19
C GLU A 105 -18.07 1.52 -8.66
N GLU A 106 -19.02 1.74 -7.74
CA GLU A 106 -20.44 1.77 -8.09
C GLU A 106 -20.45 2.61 -9.34
N GLU A 107 -20.67 2.02 -10.53
CA GLU A 107 -20.11 2.55 -11.79
C GLU A 107 -20.26 4.05 -11.73
N GLY A 108 -19.16 4.76 -11.40
CA GLY A 108 -19.28 6.07 -10.76
C GLY A 108 -20.03 6.92 -11.73
N ASN A 109 -21.34 7.15 -11.50
CA ASN A 109 -22.28 7.35 -12.60
C ASN A 109 -21.73 8.46 -13.47
N VAL A 110 -21.16 8.06 -14.61
CA VAL A 110 -20.26 8.93 -15.36
C VAL A 110 -21.12 10.13 -15.72
N PRO A 111 -20.81 11.35 -15.24
CA PRO A 111 -21.72 12.47 -15.42
C PRO A 111 -22.10 12.58 -16.89
N SER A 112 -23.40 12.71 -17.18
CA SER A 112 -23.90 12.70 -18.57
C SER A 112 -23.19 13.74 -19.46
N ALA A 113 -22.66 14.80 -18.85
CA ALA A 113 -21.85 15.83 -19.49
C ALA A 113 -20.56 15.29 -20.16
N VAL A 114 -19.94 14.22 -19.65
CA VAL A 114 -18.67 13.67 -20.18
C VAL A 114 -18.84 12.32 -20.89
N GLN A 115 -20.03 11.69 -20.83
CA GLN A 115 -20.29 10.42 -21.53
C GLN A 115 -20.08 10.53 -23.05
N LEU A 116 -20.57 11.63 -23.65
CA LEU A 116 -20.35 11.91 -25.07
C LEU A 116 -18.86 12.03 -25.42
N LEU A 117 -18.07 12.69 -24.56
CA LEU A 117 -16.64 12.86 -24.77
C LEU A 117 -15.90 11.52 -24.66
N ILE A 118 -16.25 10.69 -23.68
CA ILE A 118 -15.65 9.36 -23.50
C ILE A 118 -15.95 8.46 -24.69
N TYR A 119 -17.19 8.49 -25.19
CA TYR A 119 -17.56 7.74 -26.39
C TYR A 119 -16.78 8.22 -27.62
N GLN A 120 -16.71 9.54 -27.81
CA GLN A 120 -15.99 10.17 -28.92
C GLN A 120 -14.49 9.84 -28.93
N PHE A 121 -13.85 9.78 -27.76
CA PHE A 121 -12.41 9.53 -27.62
C PHE A 121 -12.11 8.13 -27.05
N SER A 122 -13.00 7.16 -27.28
CA SER A 122 -12.85 5.79 -26.78
C SER A 122 -11.52 5.16 -27.19
N GLU A 123 -11.00 5.49 -28.37
CA GLU A 123 -9.71 5.03 -28.88
C GLU A 123 -8.52 5.42 -27.99
N VAL A 124 -8.56 6.55 -27.28
CA VAL A 124 -7.48 7.02 -26.38
C VAL A 124 -7.26 6.08 -25.19
N PHE A 125 -8.30 5.34 -24.80
CA PHE A 125 -8.27 4.43 -23.67
C PHE A 125 -7.85 3.01 -24.06
N HIS A 126 -7.71 2.71 -25.35
CA HIS A 126 -7.21 1.42 -25.81
C HIS A 126 -5.68 1.37 -25.70
N PRO A 127 -5.09 0.19 -25.41
CA PRO A 127 -3.64 0.04 -25.47
C PRO A 127 -3.13 0.40 -26.88
N PRO A 128 -2.00 1.13 -27.00
CA PRO A 128 -1.50 1.58 -28.29
C PRO A 128 -1.13 0.37 -29.16
N GLN A 129 -1.61 0.37 -30.40
CA GLN A 129 -1.34 -0.70 -31.38
C GLN A 129 -0.11 -0.39 -32.27
N GLY A 130 0.90 0.23 -31.68
CA GLY A 130 2.16 0.61 -32.33
C GLY A 130 2.54 2.06 -32.11
N LEU A 131 3.42 2.56 -32.97
CA LEU A 131 3.88 3.95 -32.92
C LEU A 131 2.73 4.91 -33.28
N PRO A 132 2.69 6.11 -32.67
CA PRO A 132 1.73 7.13 -33.05
C PRO A 132 1.87 7.48 -34.55
N PRO A 133 0.78 7.95 -35.19
CA PRO A 133 0.85 8.41 -36.58
C PRO A 133 1.89 9.52 -36.73
N GLN A 134 2.48 9.61 -37.93
CA GLN A 134 3.43 10.65 -38.25
C GLN A 134 2.78 12.03 -38.07
N ARG A 135 3.50 12.96 -37.43
CA ARG A 135 3.06 14.32 -37.14
C ARG A 135 3.94 15.30 -37.90
N GLU A 136 3.47 16.54 -38.06
CA GLU A 136 4.26 17.61 -38.70
C GLU A 136 5.58 17.90 -37.97
N LEU A 137 5.59 17.72 -36.64
CA LEU A 137 6.81 17.74 -35.83
C LEU A 137 7.19 16.33 -35.40
N GLU A 138 8.32 15.86 -35.91
CA GLU A 138 9.00 14.69 -35.38
C GLU A 138 9.97 15.08 -34.26
N HIS A 139 10.01 14.27 -33.21
CA HIS A 139 10.98 14.46 -32.14
C HIS A 139 12.35 13.92 -32.58
N ALA A 140 13.32 14.81 -32.76
CA ALA A 140 14.70 14.44 -33.08
C ALA A 140 15.61 14.70 -31.88
N ILE A 141 16.44 13.71 -31.54
CA ILE A 141 17.53 13.87 -30.57
C ILE A 141 18.78 14.30 -31.34
N THR A 142 19.13 15.58 -31.29
CA THR A 142 20.34 16.10 -31.92
C THR A 142 21.56 15.81 -31.06
N LEU A 143 22.52 15.07 -31.61
CA LEU A 143 23.81 14.81 -30.95
C LEU A 143 24.72 16.05 -31.05
N LYS A 144 25.59 16.23 -30.06
CA LYS A 144 26.65 17.24 -30.15
C LYS A 144 27.65 16.83 -31.22
N GLU A 145 28.19 17.81 -31.92
CA GLU A 145 29.20 17.60 -32.95
C GLU A 145 30.46 16.94 -32.35
N GLY A 146 30.96 15.89 -33.01
CA GLY A 146 32.13 15.13 -32.57
C GLY A 146 31.87 13.99 -31.56
N GLU A 147 30.63 13.77 -31.13
CA GLU A 147 30.29 12.66 -30.23
C GLU A 147 30.30 11.31 -30.97
N THR A 148 30.96 10.31 -30.37
CA THR A 148 31.00 8.95 -30.90
C THR A 148 29.92 8.07 -30.24
N PRO A 149 29.34 7.09 -30.97
CA PRO A 149 28.40 6.16 -30.38
C PRO A 149 29.03 5.36 -29.22
N ILE A 150 28.36 5.37 -28.07
CA ILE A 150 28.77 4.59 -26.91
C ILE A 150 28.11 3.21 -27.00
N ASN A 151 28.91 2.16 -27.18
CA ASN A 151 28.45 0.77 -27.11
C ASN A 151 28.99 0.12 -25.82
N ILE A 152 28.08 -0.26 -24.92
CA ILE A 152 28.40 -0.89 -23.63
C ILE A 152 27.86 -2.30 -23.63
N ARG A 153 28.68 -3.25 -23.16
CA ARG A 153 28.26 -4.65 -23.00
C ARG A 153 27.09 -4.75 -22.00
N PRO A 154 26.02 -5.49 -22.33
CA PRO A 154 24.91 -5.70 -21.41
C PRO A 154 25.35 -6.31 -20.08
N TYR A 155 24.76 -5.85 -18.98
CA TYR A 155 24.97 -6.42 -17.65
C TYR A 155 24.38 -7.83 -17.55
N ARG A 156 24.97 -8.66 -16.67
CA ARG A 156 24.44 -9.99 -16.35
C ARG A 156 23.30 -9.86 -15.35
N TYR A 157 22.13 -10.39 -15.72
CA TYR A 157 20.96 -10.45 -14.84
C TYR A 157 20.82 -11.85 -14.20
N PRO A 158 20.38 -11.95 -12.93
CA PRO A 158 19.91 -13.21 -12.35
C PRO A 158 18.77 -13.82 -13.18
N GLN A 159 18.66 -15.15 -13.20
CA GLN A 159 17.73 -15.87 -14.08
C GLN A 159 16.27 -15.38 -13.93
N ILE A 160 15.80 -15.18 -12.70
CA ILE A 160 14.44 -14.72 -12.41
C ILE A 160 14.15 -13.35 -13.06
N GLN A 161 15.13 -12.44 -13.05
CA GLN A 161 14.97 -11.12 -13.66
C GLN A 161 15.00 -11.21 -15.19
N LYS A 162 15.89 -12.05 -15.73
CA LYS A 162 16.00 -12.29 -17.18
C LYS A 162 14.67 -12.81 -17.75
N ASP A 163 14.02 -13.75 -17.07
CA ASP A 163 12.77 -14.34 -17.53
C ASP A 163 11.64 -13.28 -17.61
N GLU A 164 11.52 -12.40 -16.61
CA GLU A 164 10.52 -11.33 -16.64
C GLU A 164 10.88 -10.25 -17.69
N ILE A 165 12.15 -9.90 -17.85
CA ILE A 165 12.62 -9.00 -18.91
C ILE A 165 12.25 -9.55 -20.29
N GLU A 166 12.54 -10.81 -20.57
CA GLU A 166 12.23 -11.44 -21.86
C GLU A 166 10.72 -11.47 -22.14
N LYS A 167 9.91 -11.73 -21.11
CA LYS A 167 8.44 -11.68 -21.21
C LYS A 167 7.93 -10.27 -21.54
N LEU A 168 8.49 -9.24 -20.90
CA LEU A 168 8.15 -7.84 -21.20
C LEU A 168 8.58 -7.43 -22.61
N ILE A 169 9.76 -7.87 -23.05
CA ILE A 169 10.25 -7.63 -24.42
C ILE A 169 9.29 -8.24 -25.45
N ARG A 170 8.83 -9.49 -25.25
CA ARG A 170 7.84 -10.12 -26.15
C ARG A 170 6.55 -9.32 -26.24
N LYS A 171 6.00 -8.90 -25.11
CA LYS A 171 4.79 -8.05 -25.07
C LYS A 171 4.99 -6.72 -25.81
N MET A 172 6.14 -6.08 -25.64
CA MET A 172 6.43 -4.80 -26.32
C MET A 172 6.66 -4.97 -27.83
N LEU A 173 7.23 -6.10 -28.27
CA LEU A 173 7.35 -6.45 -29.69
C LEU A 173 5.97 -6.72 -30.33
N GLU A 174 5.11 -7.47 -29.65
CA GLU A 174 3.73 -7.73 -30.08
C GLU A 174 2.91 -6.43 -30.18
N ALA A 175 3.07 -5.53 -29.20
CA ALA A 175 2.45 -4.21 -29.20
C ALA A 175 3.10 -3.22 -30.19
N LYS A 176 4.16 -3.61 -30.92
CA LYS A 176 4.92 -2.77 -31.86
C LYS A 176 5.45 -1.46 -31.24
N ILE A 177 5.71 -1.47 -29.93
CA ILE A 177 6.34 -0.35 -29.21
C ILE A 177 7.85 -0.34 -29.48
N ILE A 178 8.46 -1.53 -29.59
CA ILE A 178 9.87 -1.71 -29.93
C ILE A 178 10.02 -2.55 -31.20
N ARG A 179 11.20 -2.47 -31.83
CA ARG A 179 11.58 -3.27 -33.00
C ARG A 179 13.05 -3.66 -32.93
N PRO A 180 13.46 -4.80 -33.52
CA PRO A 180 14.88 -5.10 -33.71
C PRO A 180 15.58 -3.98 -34.48
N SER A 181 16.77 -3.61 -34.03
CA SER A 181 17.58 -2.57 -34.64
C SER A 181 19.06 -2.96 -34.57
N ASN A 182 19.78 -2.77 -35.67
CA ASN A 182 21.22 -2.90 -35.74
C ASN A 182 21.80 -1.51 -35.97
N GLY A 183 22.23 -0.86 -34.89
CA GLY A 183 22.77 0.50 -34.92
C GLY A 183 24.04 0.60 -34.09
N PRO A 184 24.89 1.63 -34.31
CA PRO A 184 26.21 1.72 -33.70
C PRO A 184 26.17 1.93 -32.16
N PHE A 185 24.99 2.15 -31.59
CA PHE A 185 24.76 2.32 -30.15
C PHE A 185 24.51 1.00 -29.40
N PHE A 186 24.37 -0.13 -30.10
CA PHE A 186 24.11 -1.45 -29.51
C PHE A 186 24.90 -2.56 -30.22
#